data_AF-A0A517LIU3-F1
#
_entry.id   AF-A0A517LIU3-F1
#
_cell.length_a   1.000
_cell.length_b   1.000
_cell.length_c   1.000
_cell.angle_alpha   90.00
_cell.angle_beta   90.00
_cell.angle_gamma   90.00
#
_symmetry.space_group_name_H-M   'P 1'
#
loop_
_entity.id
_entity.type
_entity.pdbx_description
1 polymer ?
#
loop_
_entity_poly.entity_id
_entity_poly.type
_entity_poly.pdbx_seq_one_letter_code
_entity_poly.pdbx_strand_id
1 'polypeptide(L)'
;MKTSLLSTVLLSGFTSLISALPTAETCLPLTSPFLLVTTSTPNCGPSTILPNVSAISVYDPNHSTTLYLRTILPGYNSLPNFTLADGALQTNATGPFGLTTQLYNSTAVAADQSLGFAAAANPAGGLSLSMDYLLANNDDTEGWTLCNDSFGESVIAWQGTDPSCTPTYVQATNTPPY
;
A
#
# COMPACT_ATOMS: atom_id res chain seq x y z
N MET A 1 -40.86 -28.58 -70.17
CA MET A 1 -40.50 -29.78 -69.37
C MET A 1 -39.53 -29.32 -68.27
N LYS A 2 -39.94 -29.32 -66.99
CA LYS A 2 -39.50 -30.24 -65.89
C LYS A 2 -37.98 -30.12 -65.60
N THR A 3 -37.43 -29.88 -64.40
CA THR A 3 -37.79 -30.02 -62.96
C THR A 3 -36.66 -29.33 -62.14
N SER A 4 -36.91 -28.48 -61.14
CA SER A 4 -36.91 -28.71 -59.67
C SER A 4 -35.64 -29.31 -59.02
N LEU A 5 -35.13 -28.65 -57.95
CA LEU A 5 -34.60 -29.15 -56.63
C LEU A 5 -33.66 -28.05 -56.03
N LEU A 6 -33.93 -27.31 -54.94
CA LEU A 6 -34.10 -27.58 -53.49
C LEU A 6 -32.84 -27.37 -52.61
N SER A 7 -33.01 -26.50 -51.59
CA SER A 7 -32.32 -26.40 -50.26
C SER A 7 -30.86 -25.92 -50.15
N THR A 8 -30.58 -24.95 -49.27
CA THR A 8 -30.10 -25.19 -47.87
C THR A 8 -30.17 -23.91 -47.03
N VAL A 9 -30.52 -24.09 -45.76
CA VAL A 9 -30.81 -23.14 -44.68
C VAL A 9 -29.52 -22.50 -44.11
N LEU A 10 -29.53 -21.20 -43.79
CA LEU A 10 -28.52 -20.55 -42.94
C LEU A 10 -29.21 -19.85 -41.76
N LEU A 11 -29.18 -20.53 -40.61
CA LEU A 11 -29.64 -20.05 -39.31
C LEU A 11 -28.64 -19.02 -38.78
N SER A 12 -29.02 -17.75 -38.73
CA SER A 12 -28.27 -16.67 -38.08
C SER A 12 -28.39 -16.78 -36.56
N GLY A 13 -27.32 -17.23 -35.90
CA GLY A 13 -27.22 -17.35 -34.45
C GLY A 13 -27.07 -15.98 -33.78
N PHE A 14 -27.99 -15.67 -32.86
CA PHE A 14 -27.89 -14.54 -31.95
C PHE A 14 -26.85 -14.86 -30.86
N THR A 15 -25.65 -14.28 -30.95
CA THR A 15 -24.67 -14.29 -29.87
C THR A 15 -25.11 -13.32 -28.78
N SER A 16 -25.69 -13.87 -27.71
CA SER A 16 -25.98 -13.18 -26.46
C SER A 16 -24.69 -12.66 -25.82
N LEU A 17 -24.54 -11.33 -25.78
CA LEU A 17 -23.49 -10.64 -25.02
C LEU A 17 -23.89 -10.68 -23.54
N ILE A 18 -23.41 -11.67 -22.81
CA ILE A 18 -23.51 -11.71 -21.35
C ILE A 18 -22.55 -10.65 -20.80
N SER A 19 -23.10 -9.46 -20.54
CA SER A 19 -22.45 -8.42 -19.73
C SER A 19 -22.29 -8.96 -18.31
N ALA A 20 -21.13 -9.52 -17.98
CA ALA A 20 -20.77 -9.82 -16.60
C ALA A 20 -20.73 -8.49 -15.83
N LEU A 21 -21.63 -8.31 -14.86
CA LEU A 21 -21.54 -7.18 -13.95
C LEU A 21 -20.23 -7.28 -13.16
N PRO A 22 -19.49 -6.18 -12.96
CA PRO A 22 -18.32 -6.19 -12.09
C PRO A 22 -18.77 -6.66 -10.70
N THR A 23 -18.20 -7.76 -10.24
CA THR A 23 -18.27 -8.15 -8.82
C THR A 23 -17.68 -7.00 -8.02
N ALA A 24 -18.51 -6.34 -7.21
CA ALA A 24 -18.02 -5.34 -6.28
C ALA A 24 -16.87 -5.97 -5.48
N GLU A 25 -15.67 -5.39 -5.58
CA GLU A 25 -14.52 -5.82 -4.79
C GLU A 25 -14.86 -5.57 -3.31
N THR A 26 -15.13 -6.64 -2.56
CA THR A 26 -15.45 -6.52 -1.14
C THR A 26 -14.16 -6.34 -0.36
N CYS A 27 -13.81 -5.10 -0.06
CA CYS A 27 -12.69 -4.81 0.83
C CYS A 27 -13.01 -5.35 2.24
N LEU A 28 -12.03 -5.95 2.90
CA LEU A 28 -12.17 -6.40 4.28
C LEU A 28 -12.27 -5.18 5.21
N PRO A 29 -13.15 -5.20 6.22
CA PRO A 29 -13.24 -4.11 7.18
C PRO A 29 -11.91 -3.98 7.93
N LEU A 30 -11.34 -2.77 7.93
CA LEU A 30 -10.12 -2.48 8.64
C LEU A 30 -10.41 -2.18 10.12
N THR A 31 -9.67 -2.83 11.02
CA THR A 31 -9.66 -2.51 12.45
C THR A 31 -8.32 -1.88 12.85
N SER A 32 -8.34 -0.95 13.80
CA SER A 32 -7.13 -0.35 14.38
C SER A 32 -6.71 -1.13 15.64
N PRO A 33 -5.41 -1.44 15.84
CA PRO A 33 -4.30 -1.12 14.95
C PRO A 33 -4.25 -2.01 13.71
N PHE A 34 -3.56 -1.54 12.67
CA PHE A 34 -3.36 -2.23 11.41
C PHE A 34 -1.88 -2.35 11.03
N LEU A 35 -1.59 -3.19 10.05
CA LEU A 35 -0.29 -3.33 9.41
C LEU A 35 -0.26 -2.48 8.15
N LEU A 36 0.94 -2.11 7.71
CA LEU A 36 1.16 -1.48 6.41
C LEU A 36 1.85 -2.45 5.47
N VAL A 37 1.39 -2.47 4.22
CA VAL A 37 2.00 -3.20 3.11
C VAL A 37 2.14 -2.30 1.90
N THR A 38 3.12 -2.57 1.04
CA THR A 38 3.16 -2.02 -0.31
C THR A 38 2.58 -2.99 -1.31
N THR A 39 2.08 -2.48 -2.43
CA THR A 39 1.57 -3.27 -3.56
C THR A 39 1.64 -2.45 -4.85
N SER A 40 1.52 -3.10 -6.01
CA SER A 40 1.48 -2.42 -7.30
C SER A 40 0.08 -2.10 -7.82
N THR A 41 -0.97 -2.28 -7.00
CA THR A 41 -2.37 -2.03 -7.38
C THR A 41 -3.12 -1.23 -6.30
N PRO A 42 -4.03 -0.32 -6.68
CA PRO A 42 -4.90 0.33 -5.72
C PRO A 42 -6.02 -0.60 -5.24
N ASN A 43 -6.24 -1.75 -5.88
CA ASN A 43 -7.35 -2.64 -5.52
C ASN A 43 -7.19 -3.21 -4.11
N CYS A 44 -8.31 -3.40 -3.42
CA CYS A 44 -8.33 -4.01 -2.11
C CYS A 44 -8.42 -5.53 -2.17
N GLY A 45 -7.99 -6.17 -1.09
CA GLY A 45 -8.11 -7.61 -0.90
C GLY A 45 -7.26 -8.08 0.27
N PRO A 46 -7.32 -9.37 0.61
CA PRO A 46 -6.32 -9.98 1.48
C PRO A 46 -4.92 -9.68 0.96
N SER A 47 -4.02 -9.26 1.85
CA SER A 47 -2.64 -8.90 1.47
C SER A 47 -1.90 -10.05 0.77
N THR A 48 -2.25 -11.30 1.06
CA THR A 48 -1.68 -12.51 0.45
C THR A 48 -2.03 -12.71 -1.03
N ILE A 49 -3.05 -12.02 -1.57
CA ILE A 49 -3.43 -12.11 -2.98
C ILE A 49 -3.09 -10.85 -3.79
N LEU A 50 -2.60 -9.80 -3.12
CA LEU A 50 -2.20 -8.58 -3.80
C LEU A 50 -0.91 -8.80 -4.60
N PRO A 51 -0.80 -8.25 -5.82
CA PRO A 51 0.40 -8.35 -6.63
C PRO A 51 1.56 -7.56 -6.04
N ASN A 52 2.77 -8.11 -6.12
CA ASN A 52 4.01 -7.46 -5.67
C ASN A 52 3.93 -6.93 -4.23
N VAL A 53 3.23 -7.67 -3.35
CA VAL A 53 3.02 -7.23 -1.98
C VAL A 53 4.33 -7.31 -1.18
N SER A 54 4.61 -6.33 -0.34
CA SER A 54 5.72 -6.40 0.62
C SER A 54 5.29 -5.83 1.96
N ALA A 55 5.73 -6.46 3.04
CA ALA A 55 5.51 -5.95 4.39
C ALA A 55 6.37 -4.70 4.62
N ILE A 56 5.85 -3.76 5.40
CA ILE A 56 6.57 -2.57 5.83
C ILE A 56 7.06 -2.76 7.27
N SER A 57 8.29 -2.34 7.55
CA SER A 57 8.84 -2.28 8.89
C SER A 57 9.50 -0.93 9.18
N VAL A 58 9.62 -0.62 10.48
CA VAL A 58 10.34 0.56 10.95
C VAL A 58 11.85 0.32 10.79
N TYR A 59 12.56 1.35 10.36
CA TYR A 59 13.95 1.29 9.96
C TYR A 59 14.74 2.47 10.53
N ASP A 60 15.89 2.16 11.13
CA ASP A 60 16.82 3.14 11.68
C ASP A 60 18.18 2.97 10.95
N PRO A 61 18.43 3.74 9.87
CA PRO A 61 19.66 3.60 9.08
C PRO A 61 20.92 3.99 9.87
N ASN A 62 20.82 4.93 10.80
CA ASN A 62 21.95 5.69 11.30
C ASN A 62 21.90 5.97 12.80
N HIS A 63 21.11 5.22 13.57
CA HIS A 63 20.88 5.47 14.99
C HIS A 63 20.37 6.90 15.23
N SER A 64 19.49 7.37 14.34
CA SER A 64 18.93 8.72 14.38
C SER A 64 17.68 8.78 15.25
N THR A 65 17.30 9.99 15.65
CA THR A 65 16.02 10.27 16.30
C THR A 65 14.83 10.14 15.36
N THR A 66 15.08 10.10 14.06
CA THR A 66 14.06 9.90 13.03
C THR A 66 14.17 8.49 12.46
N LEU A 67 13.06 7.77 12.52
CA LEU A 67 12.90 6.45 11.92
C LEU A 67 12.24 6.60 10.55
N TYR A 68 12.44 5.62 9.69
CA TYR A 68 11.82 5.54 8.36
C TYR A 68 11.06 4.24 8.20
N LEU A 69 10.31 4.12 7.11
CA LEU A 69 9.65 2.89 6.72
C LEU A 69 10.40 2.26 5.55
N ARG A 70 10.68 0.95 5.65
CA ARG A 70 11.24 0.16 4.56
C ARG A 70 10.41 -1.08 4.28
N THR A 71 10.53 -1.63 3.08
CA THR A 71 10.02 -2.97 2.80
C THR A 71 10.91 -4.03 3.46
N ILE A 72 10.29 -5.14 3.85
CA ILE A 72 10.99 -6.30 4.41
C ILE A 72 10.54 -7.57 3.70
N LEU A 73 11.46 -8.53 3.61
CA LEU A 73 11.17 -9.85 3.04
C LEU A 73 10.25 -10.66 3.96
N PRO A 74 9.62 -11.74 3.44
CA PRO A 74 8.93 -12.70 4.28
C PRO A 74 9.85 -13.31 5.35
N GLY A 75 9.29 -13.62 6.52
CA GLY A 75 10.00 -14.31 7.61
C GLY A 75 10.60 -13.40 8.69
N TYR A 76 10.47 -12.08 8.57
CA TYR A 76 10.74 -11.18 9.69
C TYR A 76 9.59 -11.28 10.71
N ASN A 77 9.89 -11.75 11.92
CA ASN A 77 8.88 -12.04 12.96
C ASN A 77 8.30 -10.80 13.67
N SER A 78 8.52 -9.59 13.14
CA SER A 78 7.99 -8.36 13.74
C SER A 78 7.49 -7.42 12.67
N LEU A 79 6.16 -7.36 12.55
CA LEU A 79 5.46 -6.36 11.76
C LEU A 79 4.98 -5.27 12.71
N PRO A 80 5.39 -4.01 12.52
CA PRO A 80 4.90 -2.91 13.34
C PRO A 80 3.40 -2.72 13.14
N ASN A 81 2.74 -2.45 14.27
CA ASN A 81 1.36 -2.03 14.29
C ASN A 81 1.30 -0.51 14.15
N PHE A 82 0.41 -0.04 13.30
CA PHE A 82 0.15 1.36 13.04
C PHE A 82 -1.27 1.73 13.45
N THR A 83 -1.41 2.97 13.88
CA THR A 83 -2.70 3.66 13.98
C THR A 83 -2.63 4.93 13.15
N LEU A 84 -3.79 5.44 12.73
CA LEU A 84 -3.89 6.75 12.10
C LEU A 84 -4.71 7.66 13.02
N ALA A 85 -4.11 8.73 13.50
CA ALA A 85 -4.76 9.72 14.35
C ALA A 85 -4.21 11.11 14.06
N ASP A 86 -5.07 12.13 14.09
CA ASP A 86 -4.72 13.53 13.84
C ASP A 86 -3.96 13.76 12.50
N GLY A 87 -4.27 12.95 11.50
CA GLY A 87 -3.63 12.99 10.19
C GLY A 87 -2.17 12.53 10.18
N ALA A 88 -1.74 11.74 11.17
CA ALA A 88 -0.42 11.15 11.25
C ALA A 88 -0.50 9.64 11.51
N LEU A 89 0.39 8.87 10.88
CA LEU A 89 0.62 7.48 11.25
C LEU A 89 1.37 7.45 12.58
N GLN A 90 0.94 6.58 13.49
CA GLN A 90 1.60 6.39 14.77
C GLN A 90 1.99 4.93 14.93
N THR A 91 3.16 4.69 15.52
CA THR A 91 3.62 3.34 15.82
C THR A 91 4.48 3.34 17.09
N ASN A 92 4.47 2.22 17.81
CA ASN A 92 5.40 2.02 18.91
C ASN A 92 6.66 1.34 18.36
N ALA A 93 7.79 2.02 18.47
CA ALA A 93 9.07 1.51 18.02
C ALA A 93 10.14 1.70 19.09
N THR A 94 11.18 0.88 19.03
CA THR A 94 12.35 1.07 19.89
C THR A 94 13.23 2.15 19.26
N GLY A 95 13.56 3.18 20.03
CA GLY A 95 14.42 4.25 19.54
C GLY A 95 15.89 3.85 19.35
N PRO A 96 16.73 4.80 18.89
CA PRO A 96 18.15 4.56 18.72
C PRO A 96 18.77 3.99 20.00
N PHE A 97 19.69 3.04 19.83
CA PHE A 97 20.34 2.24 20.89
C PHE A 97 19.46 1.19 21.60
N GLY A 98 18.21 0.99 21.20
CA GLY A 98 17.45 -0.19 21.60
C GLY A 98 16.91 -0.17 23.05
N LEU A 99 16.97 0.99 23.74
CA LEU A 99 16.78 1.03 25.19
C LEU A 99 15.32 1.20 25.63
N THR A 100 14.50 1.91 24.85
CA THR A 100 13.12 2.21 25.22
C THR A 100 12.19 2.20 24.01
N THR A 101 11.07 1.49 24.14
CA THR A 101 9.94 1.59 23.21
C THR A 101 9.13 2.85 23.53
N GLN A 102 8.86 3.65 22.51
CA GLN A 102 8.05 4.86 22.63
C GLN A 102 7.19 5.06 21.39
N LEU A 103 6.20 5.96 21.52
CA LEU A 103 5.33 6.34 20.41
C LEU A 103 6.08 7.26 19.44
N TYR A 104 6.08 6.88 18.17
CA TYR A 104 6.55 7.68 17.06
C TYR A 104 5.38 8.11 16.18
N ASN A 105 5.36 9.38 15.82
CA ASN A 105 4.39 9.94 14.88
C ASN A 105 5.09 10.23 13.56
N SER A 106 4.39 10.03 12.44
CA SER A 106 4.89 10.42 11.13
C SER A 106 5.10 11.93 11.08
N THR A 107 6.20 12.34 10.46
CA THR A 107 6.49 13.74 10.15
C THR A 107 5.63 14.23 8.99
N ALA A 108 5.73 15.53 8.66
CA ALA A 108 5.10 16.07 7.47
C ALA A 108 5.56 15.32 6.23
N VAL A 109 4.62 14.96 5.35
CA VAL A 109 4.94 14.38 4.05
C VAL A 109 5.45 15.49 3.13
N ALA A 110 6.59 15.28 2.49
CA ALA A 110 7.18 16.21 1.55
C ALA A 110 7.60 15.48 0.28
N ALA A 111 7.51 16.16 -0.86
CA ALA A 111 7.96 15.62 -2.14
C ALA A 111 9.47 15.33 -2.10
N ASP A 112 9.87 14.24 -2.77
CA ASP A 112 11.24 13.76 -2.84
C ASP A 112 11.88 13.46 -1.48
N GLN A 113 11.05 13.11 -0.49
CA GLN A 113 11.50 12.75 0.86
C GLN A 113 10.87 11.44 1.33
N SER A 114 11.65 10.63 2.05
CA SER A 114 11.16 9.45 2.74
C SER A 114 10.21 9.84 3.88
N LEU A 115 9.17 9.04 4.11
CA LEU A 115 8.25 9.25 5.22
C LEU A 115 8.97 9.00 6.55
N GLY A 116 9.26 10.07 7.27
CA GLY A 116 9.92 10.03 8.57
C GLY A 116 8.96 9.84 9.72
N PHE A 117 9.48 9.32 10.84
CA PHE A 117 8.79 9.11 12.10
C PHE A 117 9.65 9.67 13.22
N ALA A 118 9.08 10.52 14.08
CA ALA A 118 9.79 11.15 15.18
C ALA A 118 9.08 10.92 16.51
N ALA A 119 9.89 10.70 17.57
CA ALA A 119 9.37 10.51 18.91
C ALA A 119 8.74 11.81 19.43
N ALA A 120 7.51 11.71 19.94
CA ALA A 120 6.77 12.85 20.50
C ALA A 120 6.67 14.08 19.58
N ALA A 121 6.76 13.91 18.26
CA ALA A 121 6.46 14.99 17.32
C ALA A 121 4.96 15.32 17.36
N ASN A 122 4.63 16.62 17.28
CA ASN A 122 3.26 17.01 16.98
C ASN A 122 2.88 16.42 15.62
N PRO A 123 1.72 15.75 15.51
CA PRO A 123 1.28 15.19 14.23
C PRO A 123 1.23 16.30 13.20
N ALA A 124 1.94 16.11 12.08
CA ALA A 124 2.02 17.12 11.04
C ALA A 124 0.73 17.24 10.21
N GLY A 125 -0.18 16.26 10.33
CA GLY A 125 -1.41 16.17 9.56
C GLY A 125 -1.18 15.73 8.12
N GLY A 126 -2.29 15.56 7.39
CA GLY A 126 -2.29 15.28 5.94
C GLY A 126 -2.39 13.81 5.55
N LEU A 127 -2.06 12.86 6.44
CA LEU A 127 -2.28 11.44 6.15
C LEU A 127 -3.72 11.01 6.41
N SER A 128 -4.32 10.28 5.47
CA SER A 128 -5.65 9.69 5.59
C SER A 128 -5.68 8.26 5.04
N LEU A 129 -6.75 7.51 5.32
CA LEU A 129 -7.04 6.25 4.62
C LEU A 129 -8.17 6.49 3.63
N SER A 130 -7.83 6.56 2.34
CA SER A 130 -8.81 6.58 1.26
C SER A 130 -9.44 5.20 1.11
N MET A 131 -10.77 5.18 0.96
CA MET A 131 -11.59 3.95 0.92
C MET A 131 -11.36 3.03 2.14
N ASP A 132 -10.91 3.58 3.27
CA ASP A 132 -10.60 2.88 4.52
C ASP A 132 -9.37 1.93 4.48
N TYR A 133 -8.59 1.89 3.39
CA TYR A 133 -7.39 1.03 3.31
C TYR A 133 -6.20 1.64 2.56
N LEU A 134 -6.38 2.55 1.59
CA LEU A 134 -5.25 3.17 0.89
C LEU A 134 -4.71 4.34 1.69
N LEU A 135 -3.43 4.30 2.06
CA LEU A 135 -2.79 5.47 2.66
C LEU A 135 -2.72 6.59 1.63
N ALA A 136 -3.26 7.75 1.99
CA ALA A 136 -3.25 8.94 1.17
C ALA A 136 -2.49 10.07 1.88
N ASN A 137 -1.88 10.95 1.10
CA ASN A 137 -1.38 12.24 1.57
C ASN A 137 -2.21 13.35 0.92
N ASN A 138 -2.97 14.10 1.71
CA ASN A 138 -3.93 15.09 1.24
C ASN A 138 -4.85 14.53 0.14
N ASP A 139 -5.44 13.37 0.42
CA ASP A 139 -6.37 12.62 -0.44
C ASP A 139 -5.78 12.01 -1.73
N ASP A 140 -4.48 12.19 -1.99
CA ASP A 140 -3.76 11.54 -3.09
C ASP A 140 -3.14 10.22 -2.62
N THR A 141 -3.41 9.12 -3.34
CA THR A 141 -2.89 7.77 -3.06
C THR A 141 -1.80 7.34 -4.04
N GLU A 142 -1.57 8.07 -5.13
CA GLU A 142 -0.67 7.68 -6.23
C GLU A 142 0.74 8.26 -6.06
N GLY A 143 0.93 9.23 -5.16
CA GLY A 143 2.24 9.83 -4.91
C GLY A 143 3.23 8.93 -4.17
N TRP A 144 2.87 7.74 -3.69
CA TRP A 144 3.81 6.88 -2.97
C TRP A 144 4.81 6.20 -3.91
N THR A 145 6.06 6.13 -3.45
CA THR A 145 7.18 5.53 -4.18
C THR A 145 8.02 4.68 -3.25
N LEU A 146 8.62 3.62 -3.80
CA LEU A 146 9.72 2.88 -3.19
C LEU A 146 11.03 3.37 -3.78
N CYS A 147 11.87 4.00 -2.98
CA CYS A 147 13.18 4.51 -3.40
C CYS A 147 14.28 3.80 -2.63
N ASN A 148 15.47 3.66 -3.21
CA ASN A 148 16.61 3.13 -2.47
C ASN A 148 17.27 4.23 -1.65
N ASP A 149 17.54 3.96 -0.38
CA ASP A 149 18.32 4.84 0.46
C ASP A 149 19.84 4.65 0.22
N SER A 150 20.66 5.40 0.96
CA SER A 150 22.13 5.30 0.88
C SER A 150 22.71 3.95 1.33
N PHE A 151 21.90 3.09 1.96
CA PHE A 151 22.27 1.75 2.41
C PHE A 151 21.72 0.66 1.48
N GLY A 152 21.01 1.04 0.41
CA GLY A 152 20.41 0.12 -0.56
C GLY A 152 19.08 -0.49 -0.09
N GLU A 153 18.49 0.02 0.99
CA GLU A 153 17.18 -0.40 1.49
C GLU A 153 16.07 0.33 0.75
N SER A 154 15.00 -0.38 0.38
CA SER A 154 13.84 0.23 -0.28
C SER A 154 12.91 0.88 0.74
N VAL A 155 12.92 2.21 0.78
CA VAL A 155 12.16 3.05 1.73
C VAL A 155 10.94 3.69 1.09
N ILE A 156 9.91 3.95 1.90
CA ILE A 156 8.69 4.64 1.46
C ILE A 156 8.97 6.13 1.34
N ALA A 157 8.76 6.71 0.16
CA ALA A 157 8.89 8.13 -0.11
C ALA A 157 7.68 8.70 -0.84
N TRP A 158 7.46 10.00 -0.71
CA TRP A 158 6.40 10.71 -1.44
C TRP A 158 6.97 11.42 -2.65
N GLN A 159 6.38 11.16 -3.82
CA GLN A 159 6.75 11.73 -5.12
C GLN A 159 8.27 11.69 -5.36
N GLY A 160 8.89 10.54 -5.07
CA GLY A 160 10.32 10.34 -5.23
C GLY A 160 10.75 10.51 -6.69
N THR A 161 11.83 11.25 -6.92
CA THR A 161 12.33 11.57 -8.26
C THR A 161 13.67 10.90 -8.60
N ASP A 162 14.29 10.24 -7.61
CA ASP A 162 15.51 9.48 -7.82
C ASP A 162 15.28 8.34 -8.84
N PRO A 163 16.26 8.00 -9.70
CA PRO A 163 16.10 6.92 -10.69
C PRO A 163 15.80 5.54 -10.10
N SER A 164 16.08 5.32 -8.80
CA SER A 164 15.70 4.10 -8.09
C SER A 164 14.24 4.07 -7.66
N CYS A 165 13.54 5.20 -7.69
CA CYS A 165 12.17 5.31 -7.22
C CYS A 165 11.19 4.61 -8.19
N THR A 166 10.41 3.68 -7.66
CA THR A 166 9.31 3.04 -8.39
C THR A 166 7.96 3.38 -7.76
N PRO A 167 6.93 3.74 -8.54
CA PRO A 167 5.58 3.96 -8.01
C PRO A 167 5.05 2.76 -7.24
N THR A 168 4.31 3.01 -6.16
CA THR A 168 3.68 1.97 -5.34
C THR A 168 2.39 2.50 -4.70
N TYR A 169 1.58 1.60 -4.16
CA TYR A 169 0.51 1.94 -3.24
C TYR A 169 0.85 1.41 -1.85
N VAL A 170 0.54 2.19 -0.82
CA VAL A 170 0.65 1.77 0.57
C VAL A 170 -0.75 1.45 1.09
N GLN A 171 -0.98 0.22 1.53
CA GLN A 171 -2.27 -0.23 2.06
C GLN A 171 -2.18 -0.57 3.55
N ALA A 172 -3.20 -0.19 4.29
CA ALA A 172 -3.49 -0.69 5.61
C ALA A 172 -4.21 -2.04 5.52
N THR A 173 -3.81 -3.00 6.35
CA THR A 173 -4.39 -4.35 6.38
C THR A 173 -4.35 -4.94 7.78
N ASN A 174 -5.28 -5.84 8.10
CA ASN A 174 -5.25 -6.60 9.35
C ASN A 174 -4.52 -7.95 9.23
N THR A 175 -4.06 -8.32 8.03
CA THR A 175 -3.38 -9.59 7.79
C THR A 175 -1.95 -9.36 7.26
N PRO A 176 -0.96 -10.12 7.75
CA PRO A 176 0.37 -10.10 7.15
C PRO A 176 0.31 -10.56 5.69
N PRO A 177 1.26 -10.14 4.83
CA PRO A 177 1.27 -10.49 3.41
C PRO A 177 1.75 -11.93 3.11
N TYR A 178 2.06 -12.74 4.13
CA TYR A 178 2.58 -14.11 4.02
C TYR A 178 1.90 -15.08 4.99
#